data_AF-A0A2I0QTU4-F1
#
_entry.id   AF-A0A2I0QTU4-F1
#
_cell.length_a   1.000
_cell.length_b   1.000
_cell.length_c   1.000
_cell.angle_alpha   90.00
_cell.angle_beta   90.00
_cell.angle_gamma   90.00
#
_symmetry.space_group_name_H-M   'P 1'
#
loop_
_entity.id
_entity.type
_entity.pdbx_description
1 polymer ?
#
loop_
_entity_poly.entity_id
_entity_poly.type
_entity_poly.pdbx_seq_one_letter_code
_entity_poly.pdbx_strand_id
1 'polypeptide(L)'
;MNKFTKWFIVSISLALIGLIIVFNVEEWARLSGEMNRNILLFGTLSTFILVLSSFYFLFKANFERVKAKIVISLFSSLFPITVFIMNGLMFTIYFIGK
;
A
#
# COMPACT_ATOMS: atom_id res chain seq x y z
N MET A 1 -1.22 25.68 -6.18
CA MET A 1 -1.75 24.51 -5.45
C MET A 1 -1.20 24.52 -4.03
N ASN A 2 -2.03 24.42 -2.97
CA ASN A 2 -1.55 24.49 -1.59
C ASN A 2 -0.66 23.28 -1.25
N LYS A 3 0.31 23.44 -0.33
CA LYS A 3 1.28 22.41 0.06
C LYS A 3 0.56 21.12 0.48
N PHE A 4 -0.54 21.24 1.21
CA PHE A 4 -1.39 20.10 1.56
C PHE A 4 -1.93 19.36 0.33
N THR A 5 -2.55 20.07 -0.62
CA THR A 5 -3.11 19.49 -1.85
C THR A 5 -2.06 18.74 -2.66
N LYS A 6 -0.82 19.26 -2.72
CA LYS A 6 0.30 18.58 -3.38
C LYS A 6 0.61 17.22 -2.74
N TRP A 7 0.75 17.18 -1.41
CA TRP A 7 1.02 15.94 -0.68
C TRP A 7 -0.17 14.97 -0.73
N PHE A 8 -1.39 15.49 -0.72
CA PHE A 8 -2.61 14.70 -0.82
C PHE A 8 -2.72 13.97 -2.16
N ILE A 9 -2.48 14.67 -3.28
CA ILE A 9 -2.47 14.06 -4.62
C ILE A 9 -1.38 12.98 -4.71
N VAL A 10 -0.17 13.27 -4.24
CA VAL A 10 0.92 12.28 -4.20
C VAL A 10 0.52 11.04 -3.39
N SER A 11 -0.13 11.22 -2.24
CA SER A 11 -0.61 10.11 -1.41
C SER A 11 -1.69 9.27 -2.11
N ILE A 12 -2.63 9.90 -2.82
CA ILE A 12 -3.65 9.18 -3.61
C ILE A 12 -3.00 8.40 -4.76
N SER A 13 -2.09 9.04 -5.51
CA SER A 13 -1.39 8.38 -6.61
C SER A 13 -0.58 7.17 -6.14
N LEU A 14 0.13 7.29 -5.01
CA LEU A 14 0.85 6.18 -4.39
C LEU A 14 -0.09 5.04 -3.97
N ALA A 15 -1.25 5.36 -3.39
CA ALA A 15 -2.24 4.36 -3.01
C ALA A 15 -2.80 3.61 -4.22
N LEU A 16 -3.12 4.31 -5.32
CA LEU A 16 -3.58 3.71 -6.57
C LEU A 16 -2.53 2.79 -7.19
N ILE A 17 -1.26 3.23 -7.23
CA ILE A 17 -0.14 2.40 -7.72
C ILE A 17 -0.01 1.14 -6.85
N GLY A 18 -0.13 1.28 -5.53
CA GLY A 18 -0.15 0.14 -4.60
C GLY A 18 -1.23 -0.87 -4.90
N LEU A 19 -2.46 -0.41 -5.13
CA LEU A 19 -3.58 -1.28 -5.49
C LEU A 19 -3.32 -2.03 -6.79
N ILE A 20 -2.82 -1.35 -7.82
CA ILE A 20 -2.47 -1.99 -9.10
C ILE A 20 -1.43 -3.07 -8.88
N ILE A 21 -0.35 -2.77 -8.14
CA ILE A 21 0.70 -3.77 -7.89
C ILE A 21 0.13 -4.99 -7.17
N VAL A 22 -0.71 -4.82 -6.15
CA VAL A 22 -1.21 -5.97 -5.37
C VAL A 22 -2.23 -6.80 -6.08
N PHE A 23 -3.20 -6.19 -6.76
CA PHE A 23 -4.18 -6.97 -7.51
C PHE A 23 -3.54 -7.77 -8.65
N ASN A 24 -2.41 -7.31 -9.18
CA ASN A 24 -1.74 -7.96 -10.30
C ASN A 24 -0.49 -8.76 -9.88
N VAL A 25 -0.03 -8.73 -8.61
CA VAL A 25 1.25 -9.34 -8.22
C VAL A 25 1.25 -10.86 -8.40
N GLU A 26 0.12 -11.53 -8.17
CA GLU A 26 -0.01 -12.97 -8.37
C GLU A 26 0.05 -13.33 -9.86
N GLU A 27 -0.66 -12.56 -10.68
CA GLU A 27 -0.68 -12.76 -12.13
C GLU A 27 0.70 -12.48 -12.73
N TRP A 28 1.38 -11.43 -12.27
CA TRP A 28 2.76 -11.13 -12.64
C TRP A 28 3.74 -12.18 -12.15
N ALA A 29 3.55 -12.72 -10.95
CA ALA A 29 4.37 -13.81 -10.43
C ALA A 29 4.18 -15.10 -11.21
N ARG A 30 3.06 -15.28 -11.94
CA ARG A 30 2.78 -16.45 -12.77
C ARG A 30 3.02 -16.25 -14.26
N LEU A 31 3.45 -15.06 -14.71
CA LEU A 31 3.71 -14.75 -16.13
C LEU A 31 4.68 -15.74 -16.82
N SER A 32 5.62 -16.31 -16.07
CA SER A 32 6.59 -17.30 -16.55
C SER A 32 6.08 -18.75 -16.54
N GLY A 33 4.83 -19.01 -16.15
CA GLY A 33 4.28 -20.36 -15.93
C GLY A 33 4.68 -20.98 -14.58
N GLU A 34 5.85 -20.60 -14.04
CA GLU A 34 6.27 -20.90 -12.67
C GLU A 34 6.13 -19.68 -11.75
N MET A 35 5.87 -19.93 -10.46
CA MET A 35 5.70 -18.89 -9.45
C MET A 35 7.02 -18.19 -9.14
N ASN A 36 7.18 -16.95 -9.61
CA ASN A 36 8.35 -16.13 -9.33
C ASN A 36 8.28 -15.48 -7.93
N ARG A 37 8.94 -16.15 -6.98
CA ARG A 37 9.04 -15.72 -5.57
C ARG A 37 9.60 -14.31 -5.38
N ASN A 38 10.50 -13.84 -6.27
CA ASN A 38 11.08 -12.51 -6.16
C ASN A 38 10.05 -11.41 -6.43
N ILE A 39 9.09 -11.66 -7.34
CA ILE A 39 8.02 -10.71 -7.66
C ILE A 39 7.06 -10.57 -6.48
N LEU A 40 6.69 -11.68 -5.84
CA LEU A 40 5.89 -11.69 -4.60
C LEU A 40 6.58 -10.94 -3.45
N LEU A 41 7.88 -11.17 -3.26
CA LEU A 41 8.69 -10.45 -2.26
C LEU A 41 8.71 -8.95 -2.53
N PHE A 42 8.93 -8.55 -3.79
CA PHE A 42 8.96 -7.16 -4.20
C PHE A 42 7.61 -6.45 -4.01
N GLY A 43 6.50 -7.11 -4.36
CA GLY A 43 5.15 -6.57 -4.13
C GLY A 43 4.83 -6.43 -2.64
N THR A 44 5.23 -7.39 -1.82
CA THR A 44 5.05 -7.34 -0.36
C THR A 44 5.86 -6.19 0.27
N LEU A 45 7.13 -6.02 -0.12
CA LEU A 45 7.97 -4.90 0.33
C LEU A 45 7.44 -3.54 -0.11
N SER A 46 7.00 -3.43 -1.36
CA SER A 46 6.44 -2.19 -1.90
C SER A 46 5.19 -1.76 -1.15
N THR A 47 4.35 -2.71 -0.76
CA THR A 47 3.11 -2.45 -0.01
C THR A 47 3.36 -2.13 1.45
N PHE A 48 4.39 -2.73 2.05
CA PHE A 48 4.87 -2.32 3.37
C PHE A 48 5.32 -0.85 3.39
N ILE A 49 6.06 -0.39 2.37
CA ILE A 49 6.48 1.02 2.24
C ILE A 49 5.26 1.96 2.11
N LEU A 50 4.22 1.54 1.39
CA LEU A 50 2.97 2.30 1.27
C LEU A 50 2.22 2.40 2.60
N VAL A 51 2.18 1.34 3.40
CA VAL A 51 1.62 1.37 4.76
C VAL A 51 2.38 2.38 5.63
N LEU A 52 3.71 2.32 5.66
CA LEU A 52 4.53 3.27 6.41
C LEU A 52 4.29 4.72 5.98
N SER A 53 4.20 4.95 4.67
CA SER A 53 3.90 6.27 4.10
C SER A 53 2.51 6.77 4.53
N SER A 54 1.52 5.88 4.58
CA SER A 54 0.16 6.23 5.02
C SER A 54 0.11 6.66 6.49
N PHE A 55 0.85 5.97 7.37
CA PHE A 55 0.97 6.36 8.77
C PHE A 55 1.69 7.69 8.93
N TYR A 56 2.74 7.95 8.15
CA TYR A 56 3.41 9.25 8.14
C TYR A 56 2.45 10.39 7.77
N PHE A 57 1.64 10.22 6.73
CA PHE A 57 0.65 11.23 6.35
C PHE A 57 -0.44 11.42 7.40
N LEU A 58 -0.91 10.34 8.04
CA LEU A 58 -1.85 10.41 9.16
C LEU A 58 -1.26 11.22 10.32
N PHE A 59 -0.02 10.94 10.70
CA PHE A 59 0.67 11.62 11.80
C PHE A 59 0.85 13.11 11.52
N LYS A 60 1.24 13.45 10.28
CA LYS A 60 1.36 14.82 9.82
C LYS A 60 0.02 15.55 9.79
N ALA A 61 -1.04 14.90 9.33
CA ALA A 61 -2.40 15.46 9.33
C ALA A 61 -2.90 15.72 10.76
N ASN A 62 -2.56 14.84 11.70
CA ASN A 62 -2.88 15.01 13.11
C ASN A 62 -2.13 16.19 13.74
N PHE A 63 -0.86 16.38 13.37
CA PHE A 63 -0.06 17.52 13.84
C PHE A 63 -0.62 18.87 13.38
N GLU A 64 -1.15 18.94 12.16
CA GLU A 64 -1.81 20.15 11.63
C GLU A 64 -3.18 20.43 12.29
N ARG A 65 -3.72 19.53 13.13
CA ARG A 65 -5.00 19.63 13.86
C ARG A 65 -6.24 19.98 13.01
N VAL A 66 -6.19 19.75 11.70
CA VAL A 66 -7.34 19.99 10.82
C VAL A 66 -8.19 18.72 10.74
N LYS A 67 -9.37 18.74 11.38
CA LYS A 67 -10.27 17.58 11.48
C LYS A 67 -10.56 16.91 10.12
N ALA A 68 -10.82 17.69 9.07
CA ALA A 68 -11.07 17.15 7.73
C ALA A 68 -9.86 16.37 7.16
N LYS A 69 -8.63 16.86 7.40
CA LYS A 69 -7.41 16.18 6.94
C LYS A 69 -7.20 14.86 7.66
N ILE A 70 -7.47 14.83 8.96
CA ILE A 70 -7.35 13.62 9.78
C ILE A 70 -8.31 12.54 9.29
N VAL A 71 -9.59 12.88 9.08
CA VAL A 71 -10.60 11.92 8.60
C VAL A 71 -10.23 11.35 7.24
N ILE A 72 -9.86 12.22 6.29
CA ILE A 72 -9.48 11.79 4.94
C ILE A 72 -8.21 10.93 4.97
N SER A 73 -7.18 11.32 5.74
CA SER A 73 -5.95 10.53 5.88
C SER A 73 -6.22 9.17 6.52
N LEU A 74 -7.12 9.10 7.50
CA LEU A 74 -7.51 7.85 8.16
C LEU A 74 -8.19 6.89 7.17
N PHE A 75 -9.18 7.36 6.41
CA PHE A 75 -9.79 6.57 5.35
C PHE A 75 -8.79 6.14 4.27
N SER A 76 -7.88 7.04 3.87
CA SER A 76 -6.88 6.69 2.86
C SER A 76 -5.86 5.65 3.34
N SER A 77 -5.58 5.60 4.66
CA SER A 77 -4.65 4.62 5.25
C SER A 77 -5.23 3.21 5.33
N LEU A 78 -6.55 3.05 5.32
CA LEU A 78 -7.19 1.73 5.33
C LEU A 78 -6.84 0.92 4.08
N PHE A 79 -6.76 1.57 2.91
CA PHE A 79 -6.41 0.91 1.65
C PHE A 79 -5.06 0.18 1.68
N PRO A 80 -3.91 0.85 1.95
CA PRO A 80 -2.62 0.17 2.00
C PRO A 80 -2.56 -0.88 3.11
N ILE A 81 -3.28 -0.71 4.23
CA ILE A 81 -3.36 -1.71 5.31
C ILE A 81 -4.08 -2.98 4.81
N THR A 82 -5.25 -2.86 4.18
CA THR A 82 -5.99 -4.00 3.62
C THR A 82 -5.15 -4.75 2.59
N VAL A 83 -4.49 -3.98 1.73
CA VAL A 83 -3.59 -4.46 0.68
C VAL A 83 -2.39 -5.23 1.28
N PHE A 84 -1.82 -4.74 2.37
CA PHE A 84 -0.74 -5.42 3.10
C PHE A 84 -1.21 -6.75 3.72
N ILE A 85 -2.42 -6.79 4.29
CA ILE A 85 -3.00 -8.03 4.83
C ILE A 85 -3.18 -9.06 3.72
N MET A 86 -3.72 -8.67 2.56
CA MET A 86 -3.88 -9.58 1.41
C MET A 86 -2.55 -10.16 0.93
N ASN A 87 -1.51 -9.32 0.80
CA ASN A 87 -0.17 -9.78 0.45
C ASN A 87 0.45 -10.69 1.52
N GLY A 88 0.26 -10.37 2.80
CA GLY A 88 0.74 -11.21 3.89
C GLY A 88 0.11 -12.61 3.87
N LEU A 89 -1.19 -12.71 3.56
CA LEU A 89 -1.87 -13.99 3.40
C LEU A 89 -1.31 -14.78 2.20
N MET A 90 -1.15 -14.14 1.03
CA MET A 90 -0.50 -14.77 -0.12
C MET A 90 0.91 -15.25 0.22
N PHE A 91 1.72 -14.39 0.85
CA PHE A 91 3.09 -14.74 1.25
C PHE A 91 3.10 -15.97 2.18
N THR A 92 2.19 -16.01 3.16
CA THR A 92 2.07 -17.13 4.09
C THR A 92 1.72 -18.42 3.35
N ILE A 93 0.73 -18.39 2.46
CA ILE A 93 0.33 -19.55 1.65
C ILE A 93 1.49 -20.07 0.78
N TYR A 94 2.24 -19.16 0.13
CA TYR A 94 3.23 -19.54 -0.87
C TYR A 94 4.65 -19.81 -0.33
N PHE A 95 4.99 -19.28 0.85
CA PHE A 95 6.33 -19.43 1.44
C PHE A 95 6.35 -20.24 2.74
N ILE A 96 5.30 -20.17 3.56
CA ILE A 96 5.25 -20.82 4.88
C ILE A 96 4.39 -22.09 4.86
N GLY A 97 3.29 -22.10 4.09
CA GLY A 97 2.34 -23.21 3.98
C GLY A 97 2.83 -24.44 3.21
N LYS A 98 4.11 -24.79 3.32
CA LYS A 98 4.62 -26.12 2.95
C LYS A 98 4.39 -27.10 4.09
#